data_AF-A0AAN6FFD4-F1
#
_entry.id   AF-A0AAN6FFD4-F1
#
_cell.length_a   1.000
_cell.length_b   1.000
_cell.length_c   1.000
_cell.angle_alpha   90.00
_cell.angle_beta   90.00
_cell.angle_gamma   90.00
#
_symmetry.space_group_name_H-M   'P 1'
#
loop_
_entity.id
_entity.type
_entity.pdbx_description
1 polymer ?
#
loop_
_entity_poly.entity_id
_entity_poly.type
_entity_poly.pdbx_seq_one_letter_code
_entity_poly.pdbx_strand_id
1 'polypeptide(L)'
;MKTRGKKPAASKAAPTAPSAAGREHVLPPCESNPPQLFILPDDASPESRFLTLPHPATSRPTRYFLDPARGFYEFTRVSAPKKSCRSVLLIPEGGQTEDGEGAVQENGGEEEVGQREKGGDDRGDDEEGYILQSPDLFVTTPIDTVFILLPALWPTGDLDHREEWSTFNDKLFSNNGEDVRYQHLRSVFHSASGAGKALEMRMEARMRDVCDTIEMGDETSYKLNLKKLAGVVYEKAEKMVAAGLPASMEEHFIKRALEAPEQSVRNEESSGLRAADESPDPEPTVVVGPNGARFKMSHLAHLLRLRTALRYLSSTLLPASRNRCLQRHFDFGFIDFMPLTVHLAEVAELKAEAHALRSISDNISRKRGILDDEEALGRAEVKKRKKEEEGVKRKGMSAGVKRLGKVDVGGMKKMSDFFGKRS
;
A
#
# COMPACT_ATOMS: atom_id res chain seq x y z
N MET A 1 74.71 -15.26 10.27
CA MET A 1 75.33 -13.91 10.46
C MET A 1 74.16 -12.93 10.70
N LYS A 2 73.89 -12.41 11.90
CA LYS A 2 74.45 -11.15 12.51
C LYS A 2 74.62 -10.06 11.43
N THR A 3 73.99 -8.89 11.41
CA THR A 3 73.66 -7.84 12.42
C THR A 3 72.58 -6.90 11.80
N ARG A 4 71.53 -6.37 12.45
CA ARG A 4 71.33 -5.43 13.60
C ARG A 4 71.92 -4.01 13.42
N GLY A 5 71.04 -3.00 13.48
CA GLY A 5 71.25 -1.72 14.18
C GLY A 5 71.07 -0.45 13.34
N LYS A 6 70.07 0.40 13.64
CA LYS A 6 70.15 1.67 14.43
C LYS A 6 70.56 2.88 13.55
N LYS A 7 70.12 4.13 13.72
CA LYS A 7 69.12 4.90 14.51
C LYS A 7 69.22 6.37 13.94
N PRO A 8 68.52 7.42 14.45
CA PRO A 8 67.97 8.52 13.65
C PRO A 8 68.63 9.89 13.95
N ALA A 9 68.17 10.98 13.31
CA ALA A 9 67.76 12.25 13.94
C ALA A 9 67.83 13.49 13.00
N ALA A 10 66.80 14.34 13.18
CA ALA A 10 66.78 15.81 13.21
C ALA A 10 66.75 16.67 11.92
N SER A 11 65.59 17.34 11.78
CA SER A 11 65.35 18.76 11.40
C SER A 11 65.71 19.21 9.96
N LYS A 12 65.01 20.11 9.25
CA LYS A 12 64.21 21.31 9.57
C LYS A 12 63.39 21.65 8.31
N ALA A 13 62.15 22.12 8.44
CA ALA A 13 61.56 23.25 7.69
C ALA A 13 60.03 23.30 7.90
N ALA A 14 59.57 24.36 8.57
CA ALA A 14 58.26 24.98 8.34
C ALA A 14 58.51 26.24 7.47
N PRO A 15 57.50 27.00 6.97
CA PRO A 15 56.05 26.87 7.14
C PRO A 15 55.25 27.04 5.82
N THR A 16 54.00 26.57 5.77
CA THR A 16 52.94 27.24 5.01
C THR A 16 51.58 26.70 5.45
N ALA A 17 50.71 27.59 5.93
CA ALA A 17 49.36 27.28 6.32
C ALA A 17 48.49 26.92 5.09
N PRO A 18 47.69 25.86 5.14
CA PRO A 18 46.51 25.73 4.30
C PRO A 18 45.25 26.09 5.10
N SER A 19 44.59 27.12 4.58
CA SER A 19 43.16 27.42 4.55
C SER A 19 42.22 26.48 5.31
N ALA A 20 41.31 27.08 6.08
CA ALA A 20 40.20 26.46 6.79
C ALA A 20 39.45 25.46 5.89
N ALA A 21 39.69 24.17 6.14
CA ALA A 21 38.84 23.10 5.64
C ALA A 21 37.44 23.29 6.22
N GLY A 22 36.43 23.28 5.34
CA GLY A 22 35.03 23.32 5.72
C GLY A 22 34.74 22.27 6.78
N ARG A 23 34.09 22.68 7.87
CA ARG A 23 33.58 21.75 8.87
C ARG A 23 32.54 20.88 8.17
N GLU A 24 32.85 19.60 7.97
CA GLU A 24 31.84 18.61 7.64
C GLU A 24 30.81 18.63 8.78
N HIS A 25 29.63 19.18 8.52
CA HIS A 25 28.54 19.15 9.48
C HIS A 25 28.05 17.70 9.57
N VAL A 26 28.52 16.99 10.60
CA VAL A 26 28.08 15.63 10.89
C VAL A 26 26.63 15.72 11.35
N LEU A 27 25.71 15.16 10.55
CA LEU A 27 24.32 15.05 10.95
C LEU A 27 24.22 14.18 12.22
N PRO A 28 23.31 14.52 13.15
CA PRO A 28 23.07 13.68 14.31
C PRO A 28 22.65 12.26 13.86
N PRO A 29 22.98 11.23 14.66
CA PRO A 29 22.59 9.86 14.35
C PRO A 29 21.06 9.75 14.28
N CYS A 30 20.55 8.93 13.37
CA CYS A 30 19.12 8.65 13.28
C CYS A 30 18.59 8.11 14.62
N GLU A 31 17.45 8.63 15.06
CA GLU A 31 16.79 8.17 16.27
C GLU A 31 16.30 6.72 16.15
N SER A 32 16.34 6.00 17.27
CA SER A 32 15.91 4.61 17.33
C SER A 32 14.38 4.43 17.34
N ASN A 33 13.62 5.47 17.70
CA ASN A 33 12.17 5.45 17.76
C ASN A 33 11.57 6.79 17.26
N PRO A 34 11.56 7.03 15.94
CA PRO A 34 11.05 8.27 15.38
C PRO A 34 9.52 8.39 15.59
N PRO A 35 8.97 9.62 15.60
CA PRO A 35 7.54 9.83 15.65
C PRO A 35 6.83 9.20 14.44
N GLN A 36 5.56 8.88 14.61
CA GLN A 36 4.73 8.29 13.57
C GLN A 36 3.57 9.22 13.25
N LEU A 37 3.23 9.33 11.96
CA LEU A 37 2.14 10.20 11.49
C LEU A 37 0.84 9.40 11.39
N PHE A 38 -0.17 9.86 12.11
CA PHE A 38 -1.51 9.27 12.11
C PHE A 38 -2.54 10.28 11.61
N ILE A 39 -3.47 9.81 10.78
CA ILE A 39 -4.73 10.49 10.49
C ILE A 39 -5.79 9.81 11.36
N LEU A 40 -6.29 10.54 12.35
CA LEU A 40 -7.36 10.11 13.26
C LEU A 40 -8.70 10.73 12.83
N PRO A 41 -9.85 10.16 13.25
CA PRO A 41 -11.15 10.78 13.03
C PRO A 41 -11.25 12.10 13.83
N ASP A 42 -11.76 13.16 13.21
CA ASP A 42 -11.87 14.51 13.81
C ASP A 42 -12.78 14.54 15.05
N ASP A 43 -13.71 13.60 15.11
CA ASP A 43 -14.77 13.46 16.11
C ASP A 43 -14.49 12.29 17.08
N ALA A 44 -13.21 12.05 17.35
CA ALA A 44 -12.78 11.10 18.36
C ALA A 44 -13.20 11.54 19.78
N SER A 45 -13.88 10.65 20.50
CA SER A 45 -14.19 10.83 21.93
C SER A 45 -12.93 10.97 22.79
N PRO A 46 -12.96 11.70 23.93
CA PRO A 46 -11.87 11.73 24.90
C PRO A 46 -11.55 10.35 25.51
N GLU A 47 -12.46 9.38 25.40
CA GLU A 47 -12.24 8.00 25.86
C GLU A 47 -11.55 7.12 24.83
N SER A 48 -11.27 7.68 23.64
CA SER A 48 -10.61 6.97 22.56
C SER A 48 -9.19 6.56 22.93
N ARG A 49 -8.77 5.40 22.42
CA ARG A 49 -7.49 4.80 22.80
C ARG A 49 -6.98 3.85 21.74
N PHE A 50 -5.66 3.65 21.76
CA PHE A 50 -5.01 2.60 20.98
C PHE A 50 -5.08 1.29 21.74
N LEU A 51 -5.47 0.22 21.04
CA LEU A 51 -5.59 -1.13 21.59
C LEU A 51 -4.82 -2.12 20.74
N THR A 52 -4.30 -3.17 21.35
CA THR A 52 -3.76 -4.31 20.60
C THR A 52 -4.77 -5.44 20.63
N LEU A 53 -5.21 -5.88 19.45
CA LEU A 53 -6.18 -6.96 19.26
C LEU A 53 -5.68 -7.91 18.16
N PRO A 54 -6.16 -9.17 18.09
CA PRO A 54 -5.76 -10.08 17.02
C PRO A 54 -6.29 -9.62 15.66
N HIS A 55 -5.43 -9.63 14.65
CA HIS A 55 -5.81 -9.34 13.28
C HIS A 55 -6.80 -10.39 12.75
N PRO A 56 -7.89 -10.00 12.05
CA PRO A 56 -8.94 -10.93 11.64
C PRO A 56 -8.43 -12.06 10.70
N ALA A 57 -7.56 -11.72 9.75
CA ALA A 57 -7.01 -12.69 8.80
C ALA A 57 -5.80 -13.51 9.28
N THR A 58 -5.03 -13.04 10.27
CA THR A 58 -3.75 -13.67 10.66
C THR A 58 -3.68 -14.06 12.13
N SER A 59 -4.64 -13.60 12.93
CA SER A 59 -4.69 -13.72 14.39
C SER A 59 -3.47 -13.16 15.13
N ARG A 60 -2.56 -12.46 14.43
CA ARG A 60 -1.39 -11.81 15.05
C ARG A 60 -1.82 -10.54 15.77
N PRO A 61 -1.15 -10.16 16.88
CA PRO A 61 -1.43 -8.90 17.57
C PRO A 61 -1.20 -7.70 16.64
N THR A 62 -2.20 -6.85 16.48
CA THR A 62 -2.15 -5.61 15.69
C THR A 62 -2.81 -4.46 16.43
N ARG A 63 -2.36 -3.23 16.18
CA ARG A 63 -2.92 -2.03 16.81
C ARG A 63 -4.19 -1.60 16.09
N TYR A 64 -5.17 -1.15 16.87
CA TYR A 64 -6.41 -0.54 16.44
C TYR A 64 -6.62 0.78 17.20
N PHE A 65 -7.30 1.73 16.58
CA PHE A 65 -7.86 2.87 17.28
C PHE A 65 -9.30 2.53 17.66
N LEU A 66 -9.65 2.65 18.93
CA LEU A 66 -11.02 2.45 19.41
C LEU A 66 -11.56 3.76 19.94
N ASP A 67 -12.76 4.10 19.49
CA ASP A 67 -13.65 5.03 20.18
C ASP A 67 -14.82 4.21 20.77
N PRO A 68 -14.97 4.13 22.11
CA PRO A 68 -16.07 3.38 22.73
C PRO A 68 -17.46 3.81 22.29
N ALA A 69 -17.65 5.06 21.84
CA ALA A 69 -18.93 5.53 21.33
C ALA A 69 -19.21 5.07 19.89
N ARG A 70 -18.16 4.97 19.06
CA ARG A 70 -18.29 4.85 17.59
C ARG A 70 -17.85 3.51 17.03
N GLY A 71 -16.87 2.86 17.67
CA GLY A 71 -16.36 1.54 17.30
C GLY A 71 -14.88 1.54 16.98
N PHE A 72 -14.48 0.54 16.19
CA PHE A 72 -13.08 0.23 15.91
C PHE A 72 -12.62 0.80 14.56
N TYR A 73 -11.36 1.19 14.51
CA TYR A 73 -10.68 1.65 13.32
C TYR A 73 -9.35 0.90 13.16
N GLU A 74 -9.12 0.36 11.98
CA GLU A 74 -7.84 -0.26 11.61
C GLU A 74 -6.88 0.79 11.04
N PHE A 75 -5.56 0.53 11.14
CA PHE A 75 -4.56 1.40 10.54
C PHE A 75 -4.15 0.88 9.17
N THR A 76 -4.40 1.68 8.14
CA THR A 76 -3.86 1.46 6.80
C THR A 76 -2.58 2.29 6.63
N ARG A 77 -1.45 1.62 6.42
CA ARG A 77 -0.17 2.28 6.15
C ARG A 77 -0.09 2.71 4.68
N VAL A 78 0.03 4.01 4.45
CA VAL A 78 0.32 4.62 3.15
C VAL A 78 1.81 4.94 3.12
N SER A 79 2.55 4.16 2.33
CA SER A 79 3.99 4.34 2.13
C SER A 79 4.27 4.93 0.77
N ALA A 80 5.30 5.80 0.70
CA ALA A 80 5.83 6.24 -0.59
C ALA A 80 6.39 5.04 -1.38
N PRO A 81 6.35 5.08 -2.73
CA PRO A 81 7.02 4.09 -3.56
C PRO A 81 8.50 3.96 -3.16
N LYS A 82 9.00 2.72 -3.00
CA LYS A 82 10.39 2.46 -2.57
C LYS A 82 11.47 3.11 -3.45
N LYS A 83 11.12 3.49 -4.68
CA LYS A 83 12.02 4.14 -5.65
C LYS A 83 12.06 5.67 -5.52
N SER A 84 11.15 6.26 -4.76
CA SER A 84 11.15 7.70 -4.49
C SER A 84 11.73 7.97 -3.11
N CYS A 85 12.84 8.70 -3.05
CA CYS A 85 13.38 9.23 -1.80
C CYS A 85 12.48 10.37 -1.33
N ARG A 86 11.63 10.11 -0.33
CA ARG A 86 10.73 11.09 0.26
C ARG A 86 10.93 11.09 1.77
N SER A 87 10.97 12.27 2.36
CA SER A 87 11.01 12.52 3.81
C SER A 87 9.90 13.52 4.17
N VAL A 88 9.56 13.61 5.47
CA VAL A 88 8.60 14.60 5.97
C VAL A 88 9.32 15.50 6.96
N LEU A 89 9.10 16.81 6.85
CA LEU A 89 9.55 17.80 7.82
C LEU A 89 8.36 18.18 8.70
N LEU A 90 8.48 17.96 10.00
CA LEU A 90 7.54 18.42 11.01
C LEU A 90 8.08 19.72 11.59
N ILE A 91 7.24 20.74 11.61
CA ILE A 91 7.60 22.04 12.16
C ILE A 91 6.60 22.30 13.29
N PRO A 92 7.06 22.68 14.50
CA PRO A 92 6.14 23.13 15.52
C PRO A 92 5.37 24.35 14.98
N GLU A 93 4.08 24.43 15.28
CA GLU A 93 3.28 25.59 14.90
C GLU A 93 3.78 26.77 15.76
N GLY A 94 4.62 27.62 15.17
CA GLY A 94 5.15 28.80 15.84
C GLY A 94 3.99 29.63 16.39
N GLY A 95 4.04 29.95 17.68
CA GLY A 95 3.02 30.75 18.33
C GLY A 95 2.76 32.00 17.50
N GLN A 96 1.50 32.18 17.07
CA GLN A 96 1.09 33.38 16.36
C GLN A 96 1.42 34.59 17.25
N THR A 97 2.52 35.28 16.98
CA THR A 97 2.69 36.65 17.41
C THR A 97 1.69 37.47 16.61
N GLU A 98 0.59 37.85 17.27
CA GLU A 98 -0.35 38.85 16.79
C GLU A 98 0.38 40.19 16.66
N ASP A 99 1.09 40.37 15.54
CA ASP A 99 1.61 41.67 15.13
C ASP A 99 0.59 42.35 14.22
N GLY A 100 -0.13 43.32 14.79
CA GLY A 100 -0.73 44.41 14.02
C GLY A 100 -2.12 44.86 14.48
N GLU A 101 -2.19 45.87 15.35
CA GLU A 101 -2.45 47.26 14.93
C GLU A 101 -2.74 48.14 16.17
N GLY A 102 -2.11 49.32 16.18
CA GLY A 102 -1.97 50.13 17.38
C GLY A 102 -3.24 50.84 17.86
N ALA A 103 -3.28 51.04 19.17
CA ALA A 103 -3.89 52.22 19.76
C ALA A 103 -2.99 52.70 20.90
N VAL A 104 -2.40 53.87 20.67
CA VAL A 104 -1.72 54.68 21.67
C VAL A 104 -2.71 55.03 22.78
N GLN A 105 -2.35 54.75 24.04
CA GLN A 105 -2.72 55.64 25.14
C GLN A 105 -1.69 55.57 26.25
N GLU A 106 -0.97 56.67 26.38
CA GLU A 106 -0.18 57.05 27.54
C GLU A 106 -1.08 57.15 28.78
N ASN A 107 -0.63 56.59 29.90
CA ASN A 107 -0.58 57.34 31.15
C ASN A 107 0.33 56.64 32.17
N GLY A 108 1.21 57.45 32.76
CA GLY A 108 2.32 57.01 33.60
C GLY A 108 1.97 56.71 35.05
N GLY A 109 2.97 56.18 35.74
CA GLY A 109 2.94 55.92 37.19
C GLY A 109 4.09 55.02 37.64
N GLU A 110 5.27 55.64 37.76
CA GLU A 110 6.30 55.45 38.82
C GLU A 110 6.90 54.05 39.11
N GLU A 111 8.18 53.96 38.75
CA GLU A 111 9.35 53.34 39.42
C GLU A 111 9.15 52.22 40.46
N GLU A 112 9.68 51.03 40.14
CA GLU A 112 10.53 50.29 41.09
C GLU A 112 11.75 49.69 40.36
N VAL A 113 12.93 50.13 40.79
CA VAL A 113 14.25 49.67 40.36
C VAL A 113 14.55 48.35 41.09
N GLY A 114 14.39 47.23 40.39
CA GLY A 114 14.82 45.90 40.82
C GLY A 114 15.90 45.35 39.88
N GLN A 115 16.99 44.89 40.47
CA GLN A 115 18.27 44.53 39.85
C GLN A 115 18.16 43.50 38.70
N ARG A 116 18.70 43.84 37.52
CA ARG A 116 19.00 42.86 36.46
C ARG A 116 20.26 42.08 36.83
N GLU A 117 20.07 40.92 37.43
CA GLU A 117 21.08 39.86 37.41
C GLU A 117 21.08 39.20 36.02
N LYS A 118 22.28 39.04 35.46
CA LYS A 118 22.55 38.26 34.25
C LYS A 118 22.22 36.79 34.54
N GLY A 119 21.03 36.34 34.14
CA GLY A 119 20.63 34.94 34.06
C GLY A 119 20.48 34.54 32.60
N GLY A 120 20.92 33.34 32.25
CA GLY A 120 21.23 32.88 30.89
C GLY A 120 20.06 32.90 29.90
N ASP A 121 20.47 33.07 28.65
CA ASP A 121 19.76 32.81 27.41
C ASP A 121 19.17 31.38 27.42
N ASP A 122 17.89 31.25 27.75
CA ASP A 122 17.10 30.02 27.65
C ASP A 122 15.86 30.31 26.79
N ARG A 123 16.10 30.85 25.59
CA ARG A 123 15.10 31.00 24.51
C ARG A 123 15.68 30.44 23.22
N GLY A 124 16.10 29.17 23.26
CA GLY A 124 16.96 28.59 22.23
C GLY A 124 16.52 27.27 21.59
N ASP A 125 15.49 26.58 22.10
CA ASP A 125 15.20 25.18 21.67
C ASP A 125 13.77 24.93 21.15
N ASP A 126 12.85 25.89 21.22
CA ASP A 126 11.42 25.66 20.90
C ASP A 126 11.07 25.71 19.39
N GLU A 127 12.05 25.98 18.51
CA GLU A 127 11.83 26.11 17.06
C GLU A 127 12.54 25.01 16.22
N GLU A 128 13.06 23.95 16.85
CA GLU A 128 13.75 22.90 16.09
C GLU A 128 12.75 21.92 15.43
N GLY A 129 12.62 22.02 14.10
CA GLY A 129 11.80 21.11 13.31
C GLY A 129 12.39 19.69 13.22
N TYR A 130 11.52 18.68 13.10
CA TYR A 130 11.89 17.26 13.05
C TYR A 130 11.83 16.69 11.63
N ILE A 131 12.89 16.03 11.15
CA ILE A 131 12.90 15.37 9.84
C ILE A 131 12.67 13.86 9.98
N LEU A 132 11.52 13.40 9.50
CA LEU A 132 11.20 11.98 9.35
C LEU A 132 11.82 11.43 8.07
N GLN A 133 12.71 10.44 8.22
CA GLN A 133 13.30 9.72 7.09
C GLN A 133 12.24 8.97 6.27
N SER A 134 11.26 8.36 6.94
CA SER A 134 10.17 7.62 6.30
C SER A 134 8.90 8.47 6.25
N PRO A 135 8.30 8.67 5.07
CA PRO A 135 7.07 9.45 4.90
C PRO A 135 5.83 8.57 5.12
N ASP A 136 5.93 7.60 6.03
CA ASP A 136 4.86 6.65 6.29
C ASP A 136 3.72 7.35 7.03
N LEU A 137 2.52 7.20 6.48
CA LEU A 137 1.31 7.78 7.02
C LEU A 137 0.34 6.66 7.38
N PHE A 138 -0.17 6.65 8.61
CA PHE A 138 -1.14 5.67 9.08
C PHE A 138 -2.53 6.29 9.09
N VAL A 139 -3.41 5.80 8.24
CA VAL A 139 -4.79 6.28 8.13
C VAL A 139 -5.72 5.37 8.92
N THR A 140 -6.56 5.95 9.78
CA THR A 140 -7.61 5.20 10.46
C THR A 140 -8.80 4.96 9.55
N THR A 141 -9.14 3.70 9.32
CA THR A 141 -10.33 3.31 8.54
C THR A 141 -11.29 2.50 9.41
N PRO A 142 -12.60 2.77 9.38
CA PRO A 142 -13.55 2.06 10.24
C PRO A 142 -13.63 0.59 9.85
N ILE A 143 -13.56 -0.29 10.85
CA ILE A 143 -13.67 -1.74 10.67
C ILE A 143 -14.93 -2.26 11.38
N ASP A 144 -15.63 -3.20 10.75
CA ASP A 144 -16.80 -3.82 11.38
C ASP A 144 -16.36 -4.74 12.53
N THR A 145 -16.98 -4.53 13.68
CA THR A 145 -16.87 -5.34 14.91
C THR A 145 -16.91 -6.84 14.69
N VAL A 146 -17.67 -7.35 13.71
CA VAL A 146 -17.74 -8.78 13.39
C VAL A 146 -16.35 -9.34 13.08
N PHE A 147 -15.50 -8.59 12.37
CA PHE A 147 -14.14 -9.04 12.06
C PHE A 147 -13.24 -8.97 13.28
N ILE A 148 -13.46 -8.05 14.21
CA ILE A 148 -12.75 -8.01 15.50
C ILE A 148 -13.09 -9.24 16.36
N LEU A 149 -14.33 -9.72 16.31
CA LEU A 149 -14.77 -10.92 17.04
C LEU A 149 -14.30 -12.23 16.39
N LEU A 150 -14.02 -12.21 15.08
CA LEU A 150 -13.80 -13.42 14.31
C LEU A 150 -12.62 -14.29 14.80
N PRO A 151 -11.46 -13.76 15.24
CA PRO A 151 -10.38 -14.59 15.78
C PRO A 151 -10.72 -15.35 17.07
N ALA A 152 -11.76 -14.92 17.80
CA ALA A 152 -12.30 -15.62 18.96
C ALA A 152 -13.32 -16.69 18.55
N LEU A 153 -14.22 -16.34 17.61
CA LEU A 153 -15.26 -17.26 17.12
C LEU A 153 -14.70 -18.38 16.24
N TRP A 154 -13.68 -18.05 15.45
CA TRP A 154 -12.98 -18.95 14.55
C TRP A 154 -11.48 -18.81 14.84
N PRO A 155 -10.89 -19.66 15.71
CA PRO A 155 -9.45 -19.65 16.00
C PRO A 155 -8.60 -20.29 14.89
N THR A 156 -7.43 -19.72 14.59
CA THR A 156 -6.60 -20.15 13.45
C THR A 156 -5.60 -21.20 13.94
N GLY A 157 -5.73 -22.46 13.54
CA GLY A 157 -4.79 -23.51 13.94
C GLY A 157 -5.38 -24.91 13.95
N ASP A 158 -6.69 -25.04 14.16
CA ASP A 158 -7.38 -26.33 14.16
C ASP A 158 -8.58 -26.25 13.21
N LEU A 159 -8.56 -27.07 12.16
CA LEU A 159 -9.67 -27.20 11.21
C LEU A 159 -10.74 -28.17 11.73
N ASP A 160 -10.39 -28.98 12.74
CA ASP A 160 -11.28 -29.93 13.42
C ASP A 160 -11.87 -29.33 14.70
N HIS A 161 -11.61 -28.04 14.99
CA HIS A 161 -12.17 -27.36 16.14
C HIS A 161 -13.70 -27.46 16.07
N ARG A 162 -14.23 -28.37 16.88
CA ARG A 162 -15.65 -28.57 17.05
C ARG A 162 -16.16 -27.30 17.70
N GLU A 163 -16.86 -26.47 16.94
CA GLU A 163 -17.44 -25.23 17.46
C GLU A 163 -18.39 -25.55 18.61
N GLU A 164 -17.93 -25.27 19.83
CA GLU A 164 -18.66 -25.44 21.06
C GLU A 164 -19.51 -24.20 21.36
N TRP A 165 -20.69 -24.44 21.92
CA TRP A 165 -21.56 -23.41 22.48
C TRP A 165 -20.85 -22.76 23.66
N SER A 166 -20.78 -21.44 23.66
CA SER A 166 -20.13 -20.68 24.73
C SER A 166 -20.67 -19.25 24.73
N THR A 167 -20.57 -18.59 25.88
CA THR A 167 -21.08 -17.22 26.07
C THR A 167 -20.19 -16.20 25.36
N PHE A 168 -20.70 -14.97 25.22
CA PHE A 168 -19.94 -13.86 24.66
C PHE A 168 -18.61 -13.64 25.40
N ASN A 169 -18.67 -13.59 26.74
CA ASN A 169 -17.50 -13.35 27.58
C ASN A 169 -16.50 -14.52 27.54
N ASP A 170 -16.96 -15.76 27.57
CA ASP A 170 -16.07 -16.93 27.53
C ASP A 170 -15.31 -17.03 26.18
N LYS A 171 -15.96 -16.69 25.06
CA LYS A 171 -15.29 -16.67 23.75
C LYS A 171 -14.19 -15.62 23.67
N LEU A 172 -14.35 -14.46 24.29
CA LEU A 172 -13.38 -13.35 24.24
C LEU A 172 -12.30 -13.44 25.32
N PHE A 173 -12.68 -13.88 26.52
CA PHE A 173 -11.86 -13.81 27.74
C PHE A 173 -11.69 -15.18 28.38
N SER A 174 -11.39 -16.20 27.56
CA SER A 174 -11.20 -17.61 27.99
C SER A 174 -10.74 -17.73 29.44
N ASN A 175 -11.55 -18.40 30.27
CA ASN A 175 -11.39 -18.45 31.73
C ASN A 175 -10.06 -19.08 32.20
N ASN A 176 -9.30 -19.70 31.30
CA ASN A 176 -8.03 -20.35 31.60
C ASN A 176 -6.87 -19.35 31.80
N GLY A 177 -7.08 -18.05 31.53
CA GLY A 177 -6.07 -16.99 31.77
C GLY A 177 -4.86 -17.00 30.82
N GLU A 178 -4.71 -18.04 29.99
CA GLU A 178 -3.65 -18.16 28.98
C GLU A 178 -3.92 -17.28 27.74
N ASP A 179 -5.18 -17.02 27.42
CA ASP A 179 -5.56 -16.21 26.26
C ASP A 179 -5.66 -14.73 26.62
N VAL A 180 -4.56 -14.01 26.41
CA VAL A 180 -4.46 -12.56 26.62
C VAL A 180 -4.84 -11.72 25.39
N ARG A 181 -5.32 -12.34 24.30
CA ARG A 181 -5.53 -11.66 23.01
C ARG A 181 -6.50 -10.48 23.06
N TYR A 182 -7.50 -10.53 23.95
CA TYR A 182 -8.51 -9.48 24.12
C TYR A 182 -8.42 -8.77 25.48
N GLN A 183 -7.35 -8.96 26.26
CA GLN A 183 -7.28 -8.41 27.62
C GLN A 183 -7.52 -6.89 27.69
N HIS A 184 -7.05 -6.14 26.70
CA HIS A 184 -7.27 -4.69 26.62
C HIS A 184 -8.74 -4.30 26.40
N LEU A 185 -9.55 -5.16 25.79
CA LEU A 185 -10.97 -4.91 25.58
C LEU A 185 -11.75 -5.03 26.90
N ARG A 186 -11.31 -5.95 27.78
CA ARG A 186 -11.90 -6.12 29.11
C ARG A 186 -11.86 -4.83 29.91
N SER A 187 -10.74 -4.10 29.91
CA SER A 187 -10.64 -2.84 30.65
C SER A 187 -11.52 -1.74 30.07
N VAL A 188 -11.84 -1.78 28.78
CA VAL A 188 -12.79 -0.85 28.15
C VAL A 188 -14.22 -1.14 28.58
N PHE A 189 -14.63 -2.41 28.59
CA PHE A 189 -15.97 -2.82 29.03
C PHE A 189 -16.23 -2.49 30.49
N HIS A 190 -15.21 -2.65 31.34
CA HIS A 190 -15.30 -2.33 32.78
C HIS A 190 -15.08 -0.84 33.09
N SER A 191 -14.91 0.02 32.07
CA SER A 191 -14.76 1.45 32.30
C SER A 191 -15.99 2.03 32.99
N ALA A 192 -15.80 3.04 33.85
CA ALA A 192 -16.89 3.71 34.56
C ALA A 192 -17.88 4.41 33.61
N SER A 193 -17.48 4.65 32.36
CA SER A 193 -18.32 5.25 31.33
C SER A 193 -19.37 4.30 30.77
N GLY A 194 -20.58 4.82 30.54
CA GLY A 194 -21.64 4.09 29.86
C GLY A 194 -21.28 3.69 28.42
N ALA A 195 -20.33 4.36 27.78
CA ALA A 195 -19.89 4.06 26.42
C ALA A 195 -19.21 2.69 26.31
N GLY A 196 -18.47 2.27 27.34
CA GLY A 196 -17.83 0.94 27.40
C GLY A 196 -18.85 -0.19 27.41
N LYS A 197 -19.88 -0.10 28.26
CA LYS A 197 -21.00 -1.06 28.29
C LYS A 197 -21.81 -1.04 27.00
N ALA A 198 -22.02 0.14 26.41
CA ALA A 198 -22.69 0.26 25.12
C ALA A 198 -21.90 -0.43 24.00
N LEU A 199 -20.57 -0.35 24.02
CA LEU A 199 -19.71 -1.07 23.09
C LEU A 199 -19.85 -2.59 23.26
N GLU A 200 -19.83 -3.08 24.50
CA GLU A 200 -20.03 -4.50 24.82
C GLU A 200 -21.36 -5.01 24.23
N MET A 201 -22.47 -4.31 24.51
CA MET A 201 -23.80 -4.65 23.97
C MET A 201 -23.82 -4.63 22.43
N ARG A 202 -23.17 -3.65 21.79
CA ARG A 202 -23.07 -3.61 20.31
C ARG A 202 -22.25 -4.78 19.77
N MET A 203 -21.15 -5.15 20.41
CA MET A 203 -20.35 -6.29 19.98
C MET A 203 -21.13 -7.60 20.13
N GLU A 204 -21.85 -7.78 21.23
CA GLU A 204 -22.70 -8.95 21.43
C GLU A 204 -23.85 -9.02 20.41
N ALA A 205 -24.50 -7.90 20.11
CA ALA A 205 -25.51 -7.83 19.04
C ALA A 205 -24.92 -8.25 17.68
N ARG A 206 -23.69 -7.82 17.37
CA ARG A 206 -23.01 -8.20 16.13
C ARG A 206 -22.54 -9.66 16.13
N MET A 207 -22.28 -10.25 17.29
CA MET A 207 -22.04 -11.69 17.43
C MET A 207 -23.29 -12.50 17.08
N ARG A 208 -24.47 -12.05 17.51
CA ARG A 208 -25.76 -12.67 17.19
C ARG A 208 -26.03 -12.72 15.67
N ASP A 209 -25.57 -11.72 14.93
CA ASP A 209 -25.76 -11.66 13.47
C ASP A 209 -25.00 -12.76 12.73
N VAL A 210 -23.91 -13.29 13.31
CA VAL A 210 -23.08 -14.34 12.69
C VAL A 210 -23.18 -15.70 13.36
N CYS A 211 -23.75 -15.77 14.56
CA CYS A 211 -23.89 -16.99 15.35
C CYS A 211 -25.34 -17.48 15.43
N ASP A 212 -25.52 -18.79 15.61
CA ASP A 212 -26.73 -19.35 16.19
C ASP A 212 -26.73 -19.11 17.69
N THR A 213 -27.91 -18.90 18.26
CA THR A 213 -28.10 -18.52 19.66
C THR A 213 -29.02 -19.49 20.37
N ILE A 214 -28.66 -19.88 21.59
CA ILE A 214 -29.51 -20.65 22.50
C ILE A 214 -29.48 -19.95 23.87
N GLU A 215 -30.64 -19.83 24.50
CA GLU A 215 -30.77 -19.33 25.87
C GLU A 215 -30.50 -20.48 26.84
N MET A 216 -29.51 -20.31 27.72
CA MET A 216 -29.09 -21.27 28.74
C MET A 216 -29.24 -20.61 30.12
N GLY A 217 -30.46 -20.59 30.65
CA GLY A 217 -30.76 -19.88 31.89
C GLY A 217 -30.76 -18.37 31.69
N ASP A 218 -29.92 -17.65 32.45
CA ASP A 218 -29.80 -16.18 32.37
C ASP A 218 -28.79 -15.71 31.31
N GLU A 219 -28.09 -16.64 30.65
CA GLU A 219 -27.02 -16.32 29.69
C GLU A 219 -27.34 -16.86 28.29
N THR A 220 -26.97 -16.09 27.26
CA THR A 220 -27.05 -16.51 25.86
C THR A 220 -25.76 -17.17 25.41
N SER A 221 -25.88 -18.40 24.90
CA SER A 221 -24.78 -19.14 24.30
C SER A 221 -24.80 -18.97 22.78
N TYR A 222 -23.60 -18.85 22.21
CA TYR A 222 -23.39 -18.59 20.79
C TYR A 222 -22.56 -19.70 20.15
N LYS A 223 -22.95 -20.06 18.92
CA LYS A 223 -22.18 -20.94 18.04
C LYS A 223 -22.09 -20.33 16.66
N LEU A 224 -20.90 -20.29 16.07
CA LEU A 224 -20.71 -19.66 14.77
C LEU A 224 -21.52 -20.36 13.68
N ASN A 225 -22.15 -19.59 12.79
CA ASN A 225 -22.89 -20.12 11.66
C ASN A 225 -22.30 -19.56 10.36
N LEU A 226 -21.65 -20.44 9.60
CA LEU A 226 -21.01 -20.11 8.33
C LEU A 226 -21.95 -19.44 7.32
N LYS A 227 -23.23 -19.84 7.27
CA LYS A 227 -24.20 -19.26 6.34
C LYS A 227 -24.54 -17.83 6.74
N LYS A 228 -24.72 -17.57 8.04
CA LYS A 228 -24.96 -16.21 8.57
C LYS A 228 -23.75 -15.31 8.34
N LEU A 229 -22.54 -15.79 8.64
CA LEU A 229 -21.30 -15.07 8.37
C LEU A 229 -21.14 -14.74 6.88
N ALA A 230 -21.42 -15.70 6.00
CA ALA A 230 -21.42 -15.47 4.55
C ALA A 230 -22.44 -14.39 4.15
N GLY A 231 -23.63 -14.38 4.76
CA GLY A 231 -24.63 -13.33 4.55
C GLY A 231 -24.11 -11.94 4.91
N VAL A 232 -23.50 -11.78 6.09
CA VAL A 232 -22.92 -10.50 6.51
C VAL A 232 -21.80 -10.02 5.57
N VAL A 233 -20.92 -10.93 5.14
CA VAL A 233 -19.84 -10.59 4.18
C VAL A 233 -20.43 -10.19 2.82
N TYR A 234 -21.48 -10.88 2.39
CA TYR A 234 -22.19 -10.61 1.14
C TYR A 234 -22.86 -9.23 1.17
N GLU A 235 -23.61 -8.91 2.22
CA GLU A 235 -24.23 -7.58 2.39
C GLU A 235 -23.17 -6.46 2.41
N LYS A 236 -22.00 -6.73 3.00
CA LYS A 236 -20.89 -5.77 2.99
C LYS A 236 -20.31 -5.58 1.59
N ALA A 237 -20.25 -6.64 0.78
CA ALA A 237 -19.84 -6.56 -0.61
C ALA A 237 -20.86 -5.78 -1.46
N GLU A 238 -22.16 -5.98 -1.24
CA GLU A 238 -23.20 -5.18 -1.90
C GLU A 238 -23.09 -3.70 -1.53
N LYS A 239 -22.91 -3.37 -0.25
CA LYS A 239 -22.67 -1.98 0.20
C LYS A 239 -21.41 -1.38 -0.45
N MET A 240 -20.34 -2.16 -0.57
CA MET A 240 -19.11 -1.73 -1.26
C MET A 240 -19.35 -1.44 -2.74
N VAL A 241 -20.15 -2.27 -3.43
CA VAL A 241 -20.50 -2.04 -4.84
C VAL A 241 -21.44 -0.84 -5.00
N ALA A 242 -22.39 -0.67 -4.09
CA ALA A 242 -23.33 0.46 -4.10
C ALA A 242 -22.65 1.80 -3.84
N ALA A 243 -21.66 1.85 -2.94
CA ALA A 243 -20.82 3.02 -2.72
C ALA A 243 -19.86 3.31 -3.88
N GLY A 244 -19.59 2.31 -4.72
CA GLY A 244 -18.66 2.38 -5.84
C GLY A 244 -17.28 1.84 -5.48
N LEU A 245 -16.69 1.09 -6.42
CA LEU A 245 -15.32 0.63 -6.30
C LEU A 245 -14.34 1.76 -6.63
N PRO A 246 -13.12 1.75 -6.05
CA PRO A 246 -12.08 2.70 -6.43
C PRO A 246 -11.83 2.69 -7.94
N ALA A 247 -11.61 3.87 -8.54
CA ALA A 247 -11.46 4.00 -9.98
C ALA A 247 -10.37 3.08 -10.58
N SER A 248 -9.27 2.87 -9.84
CA SER A 248 -8.21 1.94 -10.24
C SER A 248 -8.69 0.48 -10.26
N MET A 249 -9.51 0.06 -9.29
CA MET A 249 -10.10 -1.27 -9.27
C MET A 249 -11.14 -1.45 -10.38
N GLU A 250 -11.99 -0.45 -10.60
CA GLU A 250 -12.98 -0.44 -11.68
C GLU A 250 -12.32 -0.61 -13.05
N GLU A 251 -11.25 0.15 -13.31
CA GLU A 251 -10.52 0.10 -14.57
C GLU A 251 -9.85 -1.26 -14.79
N HIS A 252 -9.10 -1.75 -13.79
CA HIS A 252 -8.27 -2.94 -13.94
C HIS A 252 -9.04 -4.26 -13.86
N PHE A 253 -10.02 -4.35 -12.95
CA PHE A 253 -10.72 -5.61 -12.67
C PHE A 253 -12.06 -5.73 -13.38
N ILE A 254 -12.66 -4.63 -13.83
CA ILE A 254 -13.98 -4.65 -14.47
C ILE A 254 -13.88 -4.27 -15.94
N LYS A 255 -13.48 -3.04 -16.26
CA LYS A 255 -13.46 -2.58 -17.66
C LYS A 255 -12.51 -3.41 -18.51
N ARG A 256 -11.23 -3.52 -18.12
CA ARG A 256 -10.23 -4.31 -18.86
C ARG A 256 -10.54 -5.81 -18.92
N ALA A 257 -11.25 -6.31 -17.92
CA ALA A 257 -11.66 -7.71 -17.89
C ALA A 257 -12.76 -8.00 -18.91
N LEU A 258 -13.77 -7.12 -19.01
CA LEU A 258 -14.90 -7.22 -19.94
C LEU A 258 -14.60 -6.69 -21.34
N GLU A 259 -13.52 -5.94 -21.53
CA GLU A 259 -13.10 -5.44 -22.82
C GLU A 259 -12.73 -6.61 -23.75
N ALA A 260 -13.44 -6.70 -24.88
CA ALA A 260 -13.12 -7.62 -25.96
C ALA A 260 -11.83 -7.15 -26.66
N PRO A 261 -10.94 -8.07 -27.06
CA PRO A 261 -9.71 -7.70 -27.76
C PRO A 261 -10.07 -7.02 -29.09
N GLU A 262 -9.46 -5.87 -29.35
CA GLU A 262 -9.54 -5.22 -30.66
C GLU A 262 -8.95 -6.16 -31.72
N GLN A 263 -9.85 -6.82 -32.45
CA GLN A 263 -9.52 -7.52 -33.68
C GLN A 263 -9.11 -6.45 -34.68
N SER A 264 -7.81 -6.30 -34.92
CA SER A 264 -7.31 -5.49 -36.02
C SER A 264 -7.76 -6.18 -37.31
N VAL A 265 -8.91 -5.77 -37.84
CA VAL A 265 -9.46 -6.26 -39.11
C VAL A 265 -8.47 -5.89 -40.21
N ARG A 266 -7.69 -6.88 -40.65
CA ARG A 266 -7.20 -6.93 -42.02
C ARG A 266 -8.25 -7.68 -42.84
N ASN A 267 -9.13 -6.93 -43.46
CA ASN A 267 -9.86 -7.36 -44.65
C ASN A 267 -9.88 -6.17 -45.61
N GLU A 268 -8.79 -6.00 -46.35
CA GLU A 268 -8.89 -5.31 -47.62
C GLU A 268 -9.52 -6.31 -48.61
N GLU A 269 -10.48 -5.81 -49.39
CA GLU A 269 -11.20 -6.48 -50.49
C GLU A 269 -12.44 -7.31 -50.14
N SER A 270 -13.55 -6.61 -49.85
CA SER A 270 -14.81 -6.85 -50.55
C SER A 270 -15.66 -5.59 -50.60
N SER A 271 -15.61 -4.97 -51.78
CA SER A 271 -16.44 -3.83 -52.22
C SER A 271 -17.94 -4.15 -52.16
N GLY A 272 -18.75 -3.20 -51.68
CA GLY A 272 -20.20 -3.29 -51.73
C GLY A 272 -20.95 -2.24 -50.90
N LEU A 273 -20.92 -0.99 -51.37
CA LEU A 273 -21.80 0.15 -51.04
C LEU A 273 -23.05 -0.14 -50.18
N ARG A 274 -23.20 0.55 -49.04
CA ARG A 274 -24.45 1.25 -48.65
C ARG A 274 -24.12 2.51 -47.83
N ALA A 275 -24.73 3.61 -48.26
CA ALA A 275 -24.57 4.95 -47.72
C ALA A 275 -25.42 5.18 -46.46
N ALA A 276 -24.93 6.17 -45.70
CA ALA A 276 -25.41 6.86 -44.51
C ALA A 276 -26.90 6.77 -44.13
N ASP A 277 -27.13 6.61 -42.81
CA ASP A 277 -28.01 7.51 -42.06
C ASP A 277 -27.47 7.71 -40.62
N GLU A 278 -27.87 8.81 -40.01
CA GLU A 278 -27.15 9.65 -39.05
C GLU A 278 -27.72 9.55 -37.60
N SER A 279 -26.85 9.20 -36.63
CA SER A 279 -26.85 9.59 -35.19
C SER A 279 -27.87 8.96 -34.18
N PRO A 280 -27.72 9.16 -32.84
CA PRO A 280 -27.29 8.07 -31.97
C PRO A 280 -28.15 7.88 -30.70
N ASP A 281 -28.55 6.65 -30.40
CA ASP A 281 -28.93 6.27 -29.03
C ASP A 281 -28.10 5.04 -28.64
N PRO A 282 -27.43 5.02 -27.47
CA PRO A 282 -26.69 3.85 -27.03
C PRO A 282 -27.70 2.81 -26.54
N GLU A 283 -28.18 1.96 -27.45
CA GLU A 283 -28.87 0.74 -27.04
C GLU A 283 -27.95 -0.06 -26.09
N PRO A 284 -28.49 -0.61 -24.99
CA PRO A 284 -27.69 -1.36 -24.03
C PRO A 284 -27.08 -2.56 -24.73
N THR A 285 -25.75 -2.59 -24.83
CA THR A 285 -25.00 -3.67 -25.45
C THR A 285 -25.42 -5.01 -24.82
N VAL A 286 -26.16 -5.82 -25.59
CA VAL A 286 -26.62 -7.15 -25.18
C VAL A 286 -25.58 -8.16 -25.64
N VAL A 287 -24.98 -8.86 -24.69
CA VAL A 287 -24.07 -9.97 -25.02
C VAL A 287 -24.88 -11.25 -25.15
N VAL A 288 -24.68 -11.95 -26.26
CA VAL A 288 -25.24 -13.28 -26.50
C VAL A 288 -24.21 -14.29 -26.02
N GLY A 289 -24.53 -15.01 -24.94
CA GLY A 289 -23.71 -16.13 -24.48
C GLY A 289 -23.88 -17.38 -25.35
N PRO A 290 -23.18 -18.49 -25.03
CA PRO A 290 -23.00 -19.62 -25.94
C PRO A 290 -24.27 -20.48 -26.09
N ASN A 291 -25.29 -20.24 -25.27
CA ASN A 291 -26.61 -20.87 -25.35
C ASN A 291 -27.71 -19.92 -25.86
N GLY A 292 -27.36 -18.77 -26.46
CA GLY A 292 -28.33 -17.78 -26.91
C GLY A 292 -28.93 -16.91 -25.79
N ALA A 293 -28.46 -17.07 -24.55
CA ALA A 293 -28.87 -16.27 -23.40
C ALA A 293 -28.33 -14.83 -23.55
N ARG A 294 -29.26 -13.86 -23.53
CA ARG A 294 -28.98 -12.44 -23.69
C ARG A 294 -28.81 -11.78 -22.32
N PHE A 295 -27.59 -11.39 -21.97
CA PHE A 295 -27.31 -10.64 -20.75
C PHE A 295 -26.96 -9.19 -21.09
N LYS A 296 -27.52 -8.25 -20.32
CA LYS A 296 -27.12 -6.84 -20.41
C LYS A 296 -25.69 -6.69 -19.89
N MET A 297 -24.83 -5.96 -20.60
CA MET A 297 -23.47 -5.66 -20.13
C MET A 297 -23.43 -5.04 -18.73
N SER A 298 -24.43 -4.22 -18.38
CA SER A 298 -24.55 -3.62 -17.04
C SER A 298 -24.74 -4.67 -15.93
N HIS A 299 -25.46 -5.76 -16.22
CA HIS A 299 -25.66 -6.85 -15.28
C HIS A 299 -24.38 -7.68 -15.09
N LEU A 300 -23.69 -8.01 -16.18
CA LEU A 300 -22.40 -8.71 -16.13
C LEU A 300 -21.34 -7.88 -15.40
N ALA A 301 -21.29 -6.57 -15.67
CA ALA A 301 -20.44 -5.64 -14.94
C ALA A 301 -20.75 -5.64 -13.44
N HIS A 302 -22.03 -5.57 -13.05
CA HIS A 302 -22.44 -5.64 -11.65
C HIS A 302 -22.00 -6.93 -10.96
N LEU A 303 -22.23 -8.10 -11.60
CA LEU A 303 -21.75 -9.39 -11.09
C LEU A 303 -20.23 -9.41 -10.92
N LEU A 304 -19.49 -8.81 -11.84
CA LEU A 304 -18.04 -8.71 -11.76
C LEU A 304 -17.57 -7.77 -10.64
N ARG A 305 -18.28 -6.65 -10.42
CA ARG A 305 -18.02 -5.77 -9.27
C ARG A 305 -18.19 -6.53 -7.97
N LEU A 306 -19.28 -7.27 -7.85
CA LEU A 306 -19.60 -8.01 -6.64
C LEU A 306 -18.62 -9.16 -6.37
N ARG A 307 -18.25 -9.92 -7.42
CA ARG A 307 -17.20 -10.94 -7.32
C ARG A 307 -15.87 -10.32 -6.87
N THR A 308 -15.52 -9.15 -7.39
CA THR A 308 -14.29 -8.43 -7.04
C THR A 308 -14.33 -7.94 -5.59
N ALA A 309 -15.46 -7.37 -5.15
CA ALA A 309 -15.67 -6.92 -3.77
C ALA A 309 -15.62 -8.08 -2.77
N LEU A 310 -16.31 -9.19 -3.05
CA LEU A 310 -16.27 -10.41 -2.23
C LEU A 310 -14.85 -10.96 -2.11
N ARG A 311 -14.12 -11.02 -3.23
CA ARG A 311 -12.72 -11.46 -3.24
C ARG A 311 -11.84 -10.54 -2.42
N TYR A 312 -12.01 -9.23 -2.56
CA TYR A 312 -11.26 -8.23 -1.80
C TYR A 312 -11.49 -8.43 -0.30
N LEU A 313 -12.74 -8.35 0.17
CA LEU A 313 -13.11 -8.51 1.58
C LEU A 313 -12.65 -9.85 2.16
N SER A 314 -12.81 -10.94 1.41
CA SER A 314 -12.38 -12.26 1.85
C SER A 314 -10.86 -12.36 1.94
N SER A 315 -10.11 -11.75 1.01
CA SER A 315 -8.65 -11.80 1.03
C SER A 315 -8.01 -10.93 2.11
N THR A 316 -8.65 -9.81 2.47
CA THR A 316 -8.10 -8.85 3.44
C THR A 316 -8.52 -9.17 4.87
N LEU A 317 -9.77 -9.60 5.07
CA LEU A 317 -10.36 -9.75 6.39
C LEU A 317 -10.37 -11.20 6.89
N LEU A 318 -10.17 -12.20 6.03
CA LEU A 318 -10.30 -13.61 6.40
C LEU A 318 -9.03 -14.42 6.08
N PRO A 319 -8.67 -15.43 6.89
CA PRO A 319 -7.60 -16.35 6.56
C PRO A 319 -7.90 -17.16 5.29
N ALA A 320 -6.87 -17.39 4.46
CA ALA A 320 -7.02 -18.09 3.18
C ALA A 320 -7.62 -19.51 3.30
N SER A 321 -7.33 -20.22 4.40
CA SER A 321 -7.90 -21.54 4.68
C SER A 321 -9.43 -21.51 4.85
N ARG A 322 -9.96 -20.42 5.42
CA ARG A 322 -11.39 -20.26 5.72
C ARG A 322 -12.20 -19.66 4.59
N ASN A 323 -11.54 -18.91 3.72
CA ASN A 323 -12.16 -18.43 2.48
C ASN A 323 -12.76 -19.57 1.67
N ARG A 324 -12.12 -20.76 1.68
CA ARG A 324 -12.68 -21.95 1.01
C ARG A 324 -14.00 -22.43 1.62
N CYS A 325 -14.16 -22.33 2.94
CA CYS A 325 -15.39 -22.71 3.62
C CYS A 325 -16.54 -21.78 3.25
N LEU A 326 -16.28 -20.47 3.21
CA LEU A 326 -17.28 -19.46 2.86
C LEU A 326 -17.58 -19.43 1.36
N GLN A 327 -16.62 -19.77 0.50
CA GLN A 327 -16.81 -19.77 -0.95
C GLN A 327 -17.99 -20.65 -1.38
N ARG A 328 -18.16 -21.82 -0.76
CA ARG A 328 -19.32 -22.71 -1.03
C ARG A 328 -20.64 -22.02 -0.71
N HIS A 329 -20.69 -21.22 0.35
CA HIS A 329 -21.91 -20.48 0.69
C HIS A 329 -22.18 -19.34 -0.28
N PHE A 330 -21.14 -18.68 -0.81
CA PHE A 330 -21.30 -17.65 -1.85
C PHE A 330 -21.82 -18.24 -3.16
N ASP A 331 -21.19 -19.32 -3.65
CA ASP A 331 -21.50 -19.91 -4.96
C ASP A 331 -22.90 -20.55 -5.04
N PHE A 332 -23.40 -21.11 -3.94
CA PHE A 332 -24.69 -21.82 -3.92
C PHE A 332 -25.81 -21.08 -3.16
N GLY A 333 -25.48 -20.05 -2.38
CA GLY A 333 -26.41 -19.47 -1.40
C GLY A 333 -26.96 -18.09 -1.72
N PHE A 334 -26.20 -17.25 -2.44
CA PHE A 334 -26.54 -15.83 -2.60
C PHE A 334 -26.69 -15.39 -4.05
N ILE A 335 -25.71 -15.69 -4.92
CA ILE A 335 -25.73 -15.28 -6.33
C ILE A 335 -25.14 -16.35 -7.24
N ASP A 336 -25.78 -16.52 -8.40
CA ASP A 336 -25.25 -17.31 -9.50
C ASP A 336 -24.25 -16.50 -10.34
N PHE A 337 -22.95 -16.83 -10.22
CA PHE A 337 -21.88 -16.27 -11.03
C PHE A 337 -21.63 -17.04 -12.35
N MET A 338 -22.44 -18.05 -12.69
CA MET A 338 -22.29 -18.83 -13.92
C MET A 338 -22.37 -17.97 -15.19
N PRO A 339 -23.33 -17.04 -15.36
CA PRO A 339 -23.39 -16.19 -16.54
C PRO A 339 -22.10 -15.38 -16.75
N LEU A 340 -21.56 -14.83 -15.66
CA LEU A 340 -20.30 -14.09 -15.69
C LEU A 340 -19.11 -15.01 -16.02
N THR A 341 -19.08 -16.21 -15.43
CA THR A 341 -17.97 -17.16 -15.62
C THR A 341 -17.89 -17.64 -17.07
N VAL A 342 -19.04 -17.96 -17.67
CA VAL A 342 -19.14 -18.33 -19.07
C VAL A 342 -18.65 -17.19 -19.95
N HIS A 343 -19.15 -15.97 -19.74
CA HIS A 343 -18.75 -14.82 -20.56
C HIS A 343 -17.25 -14.48 -20.44
N LEU A 344 -16.68 -14.52 -19.23
CA LEU A 344 -15.25 -14.28 -19.04
C LEU A 344 -14.38 -15.35 -19.71
N ALA A 345 -14.87 -16.60 -19.80
CA ALA A 345 -14.17 -17.67 -20.52
C ALA A 345 -14.14 -17.39 -22.03
N GLU A 346 -15.26 -16.95 -22.61
CA GLU A 346 -15.34 -16.54 -24.02
C GLU A 346 -14.41 -15.36 -24.32
N VAL A 347 -14.40 -14.33 -23.47
CA VAL A 347 -13.50 -13.18 -23.62
C VAL A 347 -12.03 -13.62 -23.53
N ALA A 348 -11.71 -14.57 -22.64
CA ALA A 348 -10.37 -15.12 -22.53
C ALA A 348 -9.95 -15.92 -23.78
N GLU A 349 -10.87 -16.68 -24.36
CA GLU A 349 -10.67 -17.42 -25.62
C GLU A 349 -10.41 -16.45 -26.77
N LEU A 350 -11.27 -15.43 -26.96
CA LEU A 350 -11.08 -14.39 -27.96
C LEU A 350 -9.72 -13.65 -27.77
N LYS A 351 -9.31 -13.40 -26.52
CA LYS A 351 -8.01 -12.79 -26.21
C LYS A 351 -6.85 -13.71 -26.59
N ALA A 352 -6.99 -15.02 -26.35
CA ALA A 352 -5.98 -16.01 -26.72
C ALA A 352 -5.86 -16.16 -28.24
N GLU A 353 -6.98 -16.21 -28.96
CA GLU A 353 -7.02 -16.24 -30.42
C GLU A 353 -6.40 -14.99 -31.05
N ALA A 354 -6.80 -13.80 -30.59
CA ALA A 354 -6.25 -12.54 -31.07
C ALA A 354 -4.74 -12.45 -30.82
N HIS A 355 -4.27 -12.92 -29.65
CA HIS A 355 -2.85 -12.99 -29.36
C HIS A 355 -2.10 -13.98 -30.27
N ALA A 356 -2.69 -15.15 -30.57
CA ALA A 356 -2.13 -16.11 -31.51
C ALA A 356 -2.01 -15.52 -32.93
N LEU A 357 -3.05 -14.83 -33.41
CA LEU A 357 -3.04 -14.15 -34.70
C LEU A 357 -1.99 -13.04 -34.77
N ARG A 358 -1.85 -12.23 -33.71
CA ARG A 358 -0.79 -11.21 -33.61
C ARG A 358 0.60 -11.86 -33.62
N SER A 359 0.80 -12.97 -32.91
CA SER A 359 2.07 -13.71 -32.90
C SER A 359 2.44 -14.27 -34.28
N ILE A 360 1.45 -14.79 -35.02
CA ILE A 360 1.64 -15.23 -36.41
C ILE A 360 1.99 -14.05 -37.31
N SER A 361 1.29 -12.91 -37.17
CA SER A 361 1.55 -11.71 -37.98
C SER A 361 2.94 -11.09 -37.74
N ASP A 362 3.41 -11.05 -36.49
CA ASP A 362 4.74 -10.55 -36.12
C ASP A 362 5.82 -11.48 -36.69
N ASN A 363 5.64 -12.80 -36.59
CA ASN A 363 6.55 -13.77 -37.20
C ASN A 363 6.60 -13.70 -38.75
N ILE A 364 5.47 -13.41 -39.41
CA ILE A 364 5.42 -13.21 -40.86
C ILE A 364 6.06 -11.87 -41.27
N SER A 365 5.84 -10.80 -40.50
CA SER A 365 6.48 -9.50 -40.73
C SER A 365 8.01 -9.61 -40.64
N ARG A 366 8.52 -10.34 -39.65
CA ARG A 366 9.97 -10.61 -39.52
C ARG A 366 10.53 -11.39 -40.71
N LYS A 367 9.76 -12.31 -41.32
CA LYS A 367 10.19 -13.04 -42.53
C LYS A 367 10.19 -12.18 -43.79
N ARG A 368 9.42 -11.09 -43.86
CA ARG A 368 9.52 -10.10 -44.96
C ARG A 368 10.68 -9.09 -44.76
N GLY A 369 11.27 -9.03 -43.58
CA GLY A 369 12.47 -8.23 -43.28
C GLY A 369 13.81 -8.85 -43.69
N ILE A 370 13.81 -10.06 -44.28
CA ILE A 370 15.04 -10.79 -44.67
C ILE A 370 15.80 -10.12 -45.84
N LEU A 371 15.24 -9.09 -46.48
CA LEU A 371 15.99 -8.29 -47.47
C LEU A 371 16.93 -7.25 -46.82
N ASP A 372 16.87 -7.04 -45.51
CA ASP A 372 17.73 -6.09 -44.76
C ASP A 372 18.85 -6.80 -43.97
N ASP A 373 18.90 -8.14 -44.03
CA ASP A 373 19.90 -8.96 -43.31
C ASP A 373 21.33 -8.80 -43.85
N GLU A 374 21.51 -8.30 -45.07
CA GLU A 374 22.84 -7.99 -45.62
C GLU A 374 23.51 -6.82 -44.87
N GLU A 375 22.72 -5.82 -44.44
CA GLU A 375 23.23 -4.69 -43.66
C GLU A 375 23.48 -5.08 -42.19
N ALA A 376 22.65 -5.95 -41.62
CA ALA A 376 22.82 -6.47 -40.26
C ALA A 376 24.06 -7.36 -40.12
N LEU A 377 24.35 -8.20 -41.12
CA LEU A 377 25.59 -8.98 -41.20
C LEU A 377 26.81 -8.06 -41.39
N GLY A 378 26.71 -7.04 -42.24
CA GLY A 378 27.76 -6.02 -42.40
C GLY A 378 28.08 -5.26 -41.11
N ARG A 379 27.05 -4.86 -40.34
CA ARG A 379 27.23 -4.20 -39.03
C ARG A 379 27.84 -5.13 -37.98
N ALA A 380 27.49 -6.43 -37.99
CA ALA A 380 28.10 -7.42 -37.10
C ALA A 380 29.58 -7.66 -37.44
N GLU A 381 29.94 -7.67 -38.72
CA GLU A 381 31.30 -7.89 -39.19
C GLU A 381 32.21 -6.67 -38.95
N VAL A 382 31.69 -5.45 -39.15
CA VAL A 382 32.37 -4.20 -38.76
C VAL A 382 32.59 -4.13 -37.24
N LYS A 383 31.60 -4.54 -36.45
CA LYS A 383 31.73 -4.60 -34.98
C LYS A 383 32.76 -5.65 -34.53
N LYS A 384 32.89 -6.76 -35.26
CA LYS A 384 33.92 -7.77 -35.01
C LYS A 384 35.32 -7.24 -35.34
N ARG A 385 35.51 -6.61 -36.50
CA ARG A 385 36.79 -5.97 -36.88
C ARG A 385 37.20 -4.87 -35.90
N LYS A 386 36.26 -4.02 -35.45
CA LYS A 386 36.54 -2.97 -34.46
C LYS A 386 37.00 -3.52 -33.11
N LYS A 387 36.40 -4.64 -32.65
CA LYS A 387 36.83 -5.33 -31.42
C LYS A 387 38.21 -5.96 -31.54
N GLU A 388 38.53 -6.53 -32.70
CA GLU A 388 39.86 -7.10 -32.97
C GLU A 388 40.93 -6.00 -32.98
N GLU A 389 40.66 -4.86 -33.62
CA GLU A 389 41.57 -3.72 -33.67
C GLU A 389 41.79 -3.07 -32.29
N GLU A 390 40.73 -2.91 -31.48
CA GLU A 390 40.86 -2.47 -30.08
C GLU A 390 41.61 -3.48 -29.22
N GLY A 391 41.47 -4.79 -29.49
CA GLY A 391 42.22 -5.85 -28.82
C GLY A 391 43.72 -5.76 -29.09
N VAL A 392 44.12 -5.47 -30.33
CA VAL A 392 45.53 -5.24 -30.70
C VAL A 392 46.07 -3.97 -30.04
N LYS A 393 45.30 -2.87 -30.04
CA LYS A 393 45.68 -1.62 -29.35
C LYS A 393 45.87 -1.82 -27.84
N ARG A 394 45.01 -2.62 -27.19
CA ARG A 394 45.17 -3.00 -25.78
C ARG A 394 46.40 -3.87 -25.52
N LYS A 395 46.82 -4.72 -26.47
CA LYS A 395 48.06 -5.51 -26.36
C LYS A 395 49.31 -4.63 -26.42
N GLY A 396 49.31 -3.57 -27.25
CA GLY A 396 50.42 -2.61 -27.39
C GLY A 396 50.57 -1.57 -26.27
N MET A 397 49.61 -1.49 -25.33
CA MET A 397 49.68 -0.52 -24.22
C MET A 397 50.57 -1.00 -23.06
N SER A 398 51.42 -0.09 -22.56
CA SER A 398 52.27 -0.31 -21.40
C SER A 398 51.46 -0.58 -20.12
N ALA A 399 52.07 -1.29 -19.16
CA ALA A 399 51.39 -1.66 -17.92
C ALA A 399 50.89 -0.45 -17.11
N GLY A 400 51.55 0.71 -17.21
CA GLY A 400 51.12 1.96 -16.57
C GLY A 400 49.78 2.48 -17.14
N VAL A 401 49.62 2.46 -18.46
CA VAL A 401 48.38 2.92 -19.13
C VAL A 401 47.21 1.98 -18.83
N LYS A 402 47.46 0.67 -18.73
CA LYS A 402 46.45 -0.32 -18.32
C LYS A 402 45.99 -0.15 -16.87
N ARG A 403 46.87 0.33 -15.97
CA ARG A 403 46.52 0.62 -14.57
C ARG A 403 45.72 1.92 -14.46
N LEU A 404 46.05 2.95 -15.24
CA LEU A 404 45.29 4.21 -15.30
C LEU A 404 43.85 3.99 -15.82
N GLY A 405 43.65 3.15 -16.84
CA GLY A 405 42.31 2.86 -17.37
C GLY A 405 41.40 2.01 -16.47
N LYS A 406 41.93 1.46 -15.37
CA LYS A 406 41.15 0.71 -14.36
C LYS A 406 40.73 1.56 -13.16
N VAL A 407 41.20 2.80 -13.08
CA VAL A 407 40.78 3.74 -12.04
C VAL A 407 39.35 4.18 -12.35
N ASP A 408 38.47 4.13 -11.35
CA ASP A 408 37.09 4.58 -11.49
C ASP A 408 37.06 6.09 -11.72
N VAL A 409 36.67 6.49 -12.93
CA VAL A 409 36.52 7.90 -13.35
C VAL A 409 35.06 8.36 -13.27
N GLY A 410 34.18 7.58 -12.65
CA GLY A 410 32.82 7.99 -12.32
C GLY A 410 32.81 9.26 -11.47
N GLY A 411 32.35 10.37 -12.07
CA GLY A 411 32.26 11.69 -11.40
C GLY A 411 33.29 12.73 -11.85
N MET A 412 34.32 12.36 -12.63
CA MET A 412 35.24 13.33 -13.23
C MET A 412 34.68 13.89 -14.54
N LYS A 413 34.47 15.22 -14.58
CA LYS A 413 34.02 15.95 -15.79
C LYS A 413 35.06 15.82 -16.91
N LYS A 414 34.63 15.43 -18.11
CA LYS A 414 35.57 15.20 -19.23
C LYS A 414 36.07 16.55 -19.74
N MET A 415 37.35 16.61 -20.15
CA MET A 415 37.96 17.82 -20.71
C MET A 415 37.19 18.36 -21.93
N SER A 416 36.49 17.50 -22.68
CA SER A 416 35.61 17.90 -23.78
C SER A 416 34.45 18.78 -23.34
N ASP A 417 33.97 18.61 -22.11
CA ASP A 417 32.81 19.34 -21.57
C ASP A 417 33.19 20.78 -21.18
N PHE A 418 34.49 21.09 -21.08
CA PHE A 418 34.99 22.44 -20.80
C PHE A 418 35.13 23.29 -22.06
N PHE A 419 35.11 22.69 -23.26
CA PHE A 419 35.27 23.40 -24.54
C PHE A 419 33.98 23.49 -25.36
N GLY A 420 32.83 23.15 -24.76
CA GLY A 420 31.53 23.43 -25.37
C GLY A 420 31.32 24.95 -25.51
N LYS A 421 31.27 25.45 -26.75
CA LYS A 421 30.86 26.83 -27.04
C LYS A 421 29.44 27.03 -26.48
N ARG A 422 29.26 28.04 -25.62
CA ARG A 422 27.93 28.50 -25.21
C ARG A 422 27.26 29.14 -26.43
N SER A 423 26.16 28.57 -26.91
CA SER A 423 25.20 29.27 -27.79
C SER A 423 24.04 29.77 -26.96
#